data_AF-A0A1H4ESL4-F1
#
_entry.id   AF-A0A1H4ESL4-F1
#
_cell.length_a   1.000
_cell.length_b   1.000
_cell.length_c   1.000
_cell.angle_alpha   90.00
_cell.angle_beta   90.00
_cell.angle_gamma   90.00
#
_symmetry.space_group_name_H-M   'P 1'
#
loop_
_entity.id
_entity.type
_entity.pdbx_description
1 polymer ?
#
loop_
_entity_poly.entity_id
_entity_poly.type
_entity_poly.pdbx_seq_one_letter_code
_entity_poly.pdbx_strand_id
1 'polypeptide(L)'
;MKRLVYSLVITGFLITSCNKQLNIVPQGVLSPDQVATPENADKFVTAAYAILTSGDINVSYSLWEYGDVRSDDAYKGGRDEGDGQEFHFMETFANTRADFWPFDGQWFKIYTGVGRANTALSYLNKIDKSVFPLKEQRIGEARFLRGLYYFMLKELFNRIPYLDENVPLDDYGKVSNTALSSDSLWEKIAGDFQYAADHLPDIQADKGRVSKAAAYAFLAKTRLYQGFRQDEHYNVTGVDMQKMQQVIDACDQAMTSSYRLEDDYAANFLPGRYENGPESMFAIQFSQNDGTDVGHLNFGDALSVPQGLGCCDFHKPSQNFVNAFRTDVNGLPLLDAFNDVNVNPYQDNVDPRLNHTVGIPEFNWKYEPARVYKETWNRNPAVYGIYASMKENVSPDGEYFVARPPFFPNSKNKILMRFAEVLLMKAEAQIEMGRQADALPLINAIRQRAANSTGRLKKADGSYEAHYKVGLYVPGVNVTWDQATARKALRFERRLELGQENQRFFDLVRWGIAAETLNKYFLVEKTRRSFLNSANFTKNKHEYLPIPQNQLNFSRGVYKQNINY
;
A
#
# COMPACT_ATOMS: atom_id res chain seq x y z
N MET A 1 -80.20 17.77 -32.06
CA MET A 1 -78.83 18.01 -32.56
C MET A 1 -78.25 19.39 -32.15
N LYS A 2 -78.44 19.86 -30.91
CA LYS A 2 -77.77 21.09 -30.40
C LYS A 2 -77.16 20.96 -29.00
N ARG A 3 -77.30 19.80 -28.33
CA ARG A 3 -76.69 19.54 -27.01
C ARG A 3 -75.50 18.58 -27.03
N LEU A 4 -75.31 17.80 -28.11
CA LEU A 4 -74.12 16.96 -28.29
C LEU A 4 -72.90 17.70 -28.87
N VAL A 5 -73.09 18.87 -29.49
CA VAL A 5 -71.98 19.65 -30.08
C VAL A 5 -71.20 20.43 -29.01
N TYR A 6 -71.84 20.83 -27.90
CA TYR A 6 -71.16 21.54 -26.81
C TYR A 6 -70.34 20.64 -25.89
N SER A 7 -70.59 19.33 -25.89
CA SER A 7 -69.80 18.36 -25.09
C SER A 7 -68.51 17.93 -25.80
N LEU A 8 -68.41 18.12 -27.11
CA LEU A 8 -67.24 17.73 -27.91
C LEU A 8 -66.24 18.87 -28.13
N VAL A 9 -66.64 20.13 -27.86
CA VAL A 9 -65.75 21.30 -27.98
C VAL A 9 -65.03 21.61 -26.66
N ILE A 10 -65.54 21.16 -25.52
CA ILE A 10 -64.90 21.36 -24.20
C ILE A 10 -63.81 20.31 -23.90
N THR A 11 -63.83 19.16 -24.57
CA THR A 11 -62.81 18.10 -24.37
C THR A 11 -61.56 18.29 -25.25
N GLY A 12 -61.57 19.24 -26.18
CA GLY A 12 -60.47 19.48 -27.13
C GLY A 12 -59.36 20.42 -26.65
N PHE A 13 -59.47 21.02 -25.46
CA PHE A 13 -58.53 22.05 -24.97
C PHE A 13 -57.58 21.59 -23.84
N LEU A 14 -57.52 20.30 -23.51
CA LEU A 14 -56.67 19.78 -22.42
C LEU A 14 -55.42 19.02 -22.87
N ILE A 15 -55.06 19.07 -24.16
CA ILE A 15 -53.85 18.41 -24.68
C ILE A 15 -52.75 19.41 -25.05
N THR A 16 -52.56 20.46 -24.27
CA THR A 16 -51.26 21.12 -24.20
C THR A 16 -50.46 20.44 -23.10
N SER A 17 -49.74 19.39 -23.46
CA SER A 17 -48.72 18.79 -22.59
C SER A 17 -47.72 19.88 -22.21
N CYS A 18 -47.79 20.37 -20.98
CA CYS A 18 -46.75 21.20 -20.39
C CYS A 18 -45.49 20.34 -20.16
N ASN A 19 -44.73 20.06 -21.22
CA ASN A 19 -43.44 19.34 -21.14
C ASN A 19 -42.38 20.05 -20.27
N LYS A 20 -42.61 21.32 -19.85
CA LYS A 20 -41.67 22.06 -19.00
C LYS A 20 -41.81 21.77 -17.50
N GLN A 21 -42.92 21.17 -17.05
CA GLN A 21 -43.19 20.95 -15.62
C GLN A 21 -42.67 19.61 -15.09
N LEU A 22 -42.30 18.68 -15.99
CA LEU A 22 -41.66 17.41 -15.64
C LEU A 22 -40.12 17.44 -15.70
N ASN A 23 -39.51 18.50 -16.22
CA ASN A 23 -38.06 18.71 -16.20
C ASN A 23 -37.66 19.51 -14.96
N ILE A 24 -37.91 18.96 -13.77
CA ILE A 24 -37.34 19.50 -12.54
C ILE A 24 -35.90 18.99 -12.47
N VAL A 25 -34.94 19.83 -12.85
CA VAL A 25 -33.53 19.58 -12.57
C VAL A 25 -33.36 19.59 -11.04
N PRO A 26 -32.77 18.56 -10.42
CA PRO A 26 -32.55 18.54 -8.98
C PRO A 26 -31.84 19.82 -8.54
N GLN A 27 -32.41 20.57 -7.59
CA GLN A 27 -31.71 21.72 -7.02
C GLN A 27 -30.65 21.23 -6.04
N GLY A 28 -29.44 21.76 -6.14
CA GLY A 28 -28.30 21.37 -5.29
C GLY A 28 -27.51 20.15 -5.78
N VAL A 29 -27.84 19.57 -6.95
CA VAL A 29 -27.05 18.49 -7.59
C VAL A 29 -26.85 18.85 -9.05
N LEU A 30 -25.61 18.70 -9.56
CA LEU A 30 -25.33 18.91 -10.98
C LEU A 30 -25.73 17.66 -11.77
N SER A 31 -26.45 17.82 -12.88
CA SER A 31 -26.74 16.70 -13.79
C SER A 31 -25.47 16.25 -14.53
N PRO A 32 -25.40 14.99 -15.01
CA PRO A 32 -24.27 14.51 -15.80
C PRO A 32 -23.92 15.41 -16.99
N ASP A 33 -24.92 16.01 -17.64
CA ASP A 33 -24.73 16.93 -18.78
C ASP A 33 -24.21 18.30 -18.35
N GLN A 34 -24.52 18.75 -17.12
CA GLN A 34 -24.02 20.01 -16.55
C GLN A 34 -22.56 19.93 -16.09
N VAL A 35 -22.06 18.72 -15.79
CA VAL A 35 -20.65 18.50 -15.40
C VAL A 35 -19.76 18.05 -16.56
N ALA A 36 -20.31 17.64 -17.69
CA ALA A 36 -19.59 17.18 -18.88
C ALA A 36 -18.92 18.31 -19.68
N THR A 37 -18.26 19.26 -18.99
CA THR A 37 -17.61 20.40 -19.63
C THR A 37 -16.07 20.28 -19.56
N PRO A 38 -15.33 20.86 -20.51
CA PRO A 38 -13.87 20.89 -20.48
C PRO A 38 -13.30 21.43 -19.16
N GLU A 39 -13.98 22.40 -18.54
CA GLU A 39 -13.58 23.02 -17.27
C GLU A 39 -13.71 22.07 -16.07
N ASN A 40 -14.51 21.01 -16.20
CA ASN A 40 -14.72 20.02 -15.15
C ASN A 40 -13.94 18.71 -15.40
N ALA A 41 -13.35 18.53 -16.58
CA ALA A 41 -12.54 17.35 -16.92
C ALA A 41 -11.42 17.09 -15.90
N ASP A 42 -10.71 18.15 -15.50
CA ASP A 42 -9.65 18.08 -14.51
C ASP A 42 -10.18 17.70 -13.11
N LYS A 43 -11.36 18.22 -12.75
CA LYS A 43 -11.97 17.98 -11.43
C LYS A 43 -12.37 16.52 -11.22
N PHE A 44 -12.80 15.82 -12.27
CA PHE A 44 -13.06 14.39 -12.19
C PHE A 44 -11.81 13.58 -11.87
N VAL A 45 -10.67 13.94 -12.49
CA VAL A 45 -9.39 13.31 -12.18
C VAL A 45 -8.96 13.64 -10.75
N THR A 46 -9.11 14.90 -10.33
CA THR A 46 -8.86 15.31 -8.93
C THR A 46 -9.71 14.53 -7.95
N ALA A 47 -11.00 14.28 -8.24
CA ALA A 47 -11.86 13.45 -7.41
C ALA A 47 -11.38 11.99 -7.32
N ALA A 48 -10.82 11.45 -8.41
CA ALA A 48 -10.22 10.12 -8.44
C ALA A 48 -8.91 10.03 -7.63
N TYR A 49 -8.14 11.11 -7.49
CA TYR A 49 -7.02 11.18 -6.54
C TYR A 49 -7.50 11.33 -5.09
N ALA A 50 -8.48 12.21 -4.85
CA ALA A 50 -8.91 12.62 -3.51
C ALA A 50 -9.43 11.47 -2.65
N ILE A 51 -9.89 10.37 -3.24
CA ILE A 51 -10.32 9.21 -2.46
C ILE A 51 -9.14 8.54 -1.71
N LEU A 52 -7.89 8.65 -2.19
CA LEU A 52 -6.72 8.08 -1.51
C LEU A 52 -6.48 8.69 -0.11
N THR A 53 -6.95 9.91 0.13
CA THR A 53 -6.86 10.58 1.44
C THR A 53 -8.04 10.25 2.37
N SER A 54 -9.05 9.53 1.88
CA SER A 54 -10.26 9.19 2.66
C SER A 54 -10.12 7.91 3.50
N GLY A 55 -8.88 7.45 3.73
CA GLY A 55 -8.58 6.37 4.67
C GLY A 55 -9.00 6.79 6.08
N ASP A 56 -9.52 5.85 6.84
CA ASP A 56 -9.85 6.04 8.26
C ASP A 56 -9.24 4.89 9.08
N ILE A 57 -9.38 4.97 10.40
CA ILE A 57 -8.81 4.03 11.37
C ILE A 57 -9.25 2.57 11.17
N ASN A 58 -10.37 2.35 10.47
CA ASN A 58 -10.98 1.03 10.26
C ASN A 58 -10.69 0.50 8.86
N VAL A 59 -10.58 1.40 7.88
CA VAL A 59 -10.37 1.08 6.46
C VAL A 59 -9.34 2.06 5.88
N SER A 60 -8.07 1.66 5.94
CA SER A 60 -6.93 2.47 5.50
C SER A 60 -6.49 2.17 4.07
N TYR A 61 -5.94 3.18 3.37
CA TYR A 61 -5.21 3.00 2.12
C TYR A 61 -3.73 2.65 2.34
N SER A 62 -3.25 2.70 3.58
CA SER A 62 -1.92 2.20 3.90
C SER A 62 -1.87 0.68 3.93
N LEU A 63 -2.99 -0.01 4.22
CA LEU A 63 -3.10 -1.47 4.27
C LEU A 63 -2.22 -2.13 5.34
N TRP A 64 -1.84 -1.41 6.41
CA TRP A 64 -0.97 -1.95 7.47
C TRP A 64 -1.56 -3.20 8.14
N GLU A 65 -2.89 -3.27 8.23
CA GLU A 65 -3.65 -4.40 8.77
C GLU A 65 -3.51 -5.67 7.93
N TYR A 66 -3.27 -5.52 6.63
CA TYR A 66 -3.25 -6.61 5.66
C TYR A 66 -1.83 -6.99 5.23
N GLY A 67 -0.93 -6.01 5.17
CA GLY A 67 0.43 -6.16 4.68
C GLY A 67 1.43 -6.52 5.77
N ASP A 68 1.33 -5.88 6.96
CA ASP A 68 2.33 -6.05 8.02
C ASP A 68 1.78 -6.84 9.21
N VAL A 69 0.55 -6.58 9.67
CA VAL A 69 -0.06 -7.33 10.81
C VAL A 69 -0.28 -8.80 10.50
N ARG A 70 -0.54 -9.15 9.23
CA ARG A 70 -0.65 -10.56 8.78
C ARG A 70 0.72 -11.21 8.54
N SER A 71 1.80 -10.47 8.69
CA SER A 71 3.16 -10.93 8.39
C SER A 71 3.95 -11.26 9.66
N ASP A 72 5.24 -11.54 9.48
CA ASP A 72 6.23 -11.67 10.54
C ASP A 72 6.83 -10.30 10.99
N ASP A 73 6.36 -9.17 10.45
CA ASP A 73 6.93 -7.84 10.72
C ASP A 73 6.27 -7.05 11.84
N ALA A 74 4.98 -7.27 12.12
CA ALA A 74 4.25 -6.49 13.11
C ALA A 74 3.35 -7.38 13.99
N TYR A 75 3.08 -6.89 15.19
CA TYR A 75 1.91 -7.24 15.96
C TYR A 75 0.80 -6.22 15.73
N LYS A 76 -0.47 -6.62 15.92
CA LYS A 76 -1.61 -5.70 15.85
C LYS A 76 -1.44 -4.49 16.77
N GLY A 77 -1.03 -4.72 18.01
CA GLY A 77 -1.02 -3.71 19.07
C GLY A 77 -2.41 -3.41 19.63
N GLY A 78 -2.61 -2.23 20.21
CA GLY A 78 -3.86 -1.83 20.86
C GLY A 78 -3.98 -2.33 22.31
N ARG A 79 -5.19 -2.23 22.88
CA ARG A 79 -5.40 -2.53 24.31
C ARG A 79 -5.26 -4.01 24.65
N ASP A 80 -5.83 -4.89 23.83
CA ASP A 80 -5.92 -6.34 24.04
C ASP A 80 -6.27 -7.03 22.70
N GLU A 81 -6.54 -8.33 22.70
CA GLU A 81 -6.95 -9.09 21.51
C GLU A 81 -8.34 -8.71 20.99
N GLY A 82 -9.23 -8.17 21.85
CA GLY A 82 -10.58 -7.76 21.50
C GLY A 82 -10.69 -6.36 20.91
N ASP A 83 -9.69 -5.51 21.15
CA ASP A 83 -9.56 -4.17 20.56
C ASP A 83 -9.16 -4.28 19.07
N GLY A 84 -10.16 -4.36 18.19
CA GLY A 84 -9.97 -4.73 16.78
C GLY A 84 -9.86 -6.25 16.59
N GLN A 85 -10.84 -7.00 17.11
CA GLN A 85 -10.83 -8.46 17.13
C GLN A 85 -10.64 -9.11 15.75
N GLU A 86 -11.26 -8.56 14.69
CA GLU A 86 -11.08 -9.08 13.33
C GLU A 86 -9.63 -8.96 12.86
N PHE A 87 -8.92 -7.91 13.27
CA PHE A 87 -7.48 -7.75 13.00
C PHE A 87 -6.64 -8.78 13.77
N HIS A 88 -7.02 -9.14 15.00
CA HIS A 88 -6.37 -10.22 15.75
C HIS A 88 -6.57 -11.59 15.07
N PHE A 89 -7.78 -11.86 14.56
CA PHE A 89 -8.05 -13.07 13.80
C PHE A 89 -7.33 -13.12 12.45
N MET A 90 -7.03 -11.96 11.85
CA MET A 90 -6.14 -11.89 10.69
C MET A 90 -4.68 -12.15 11.05
N GLU A 91 -4.18 -11.55 12.14
CA GLU A 91 -2.81 -11.72 12.65
C GLU A 91 -2.50 -13.18 13.00
N THR A 92 -3.45 -13.84 13.69
CA THR A 92 -3.32 -15.25 14.11
C THR A 92 -3.73 -16.24 13.03
N PHE A 93 -4.41 -15.78 11.98
CA PHE A 93 -5.08 -16.64 11.00
C PHE A 93 -6.07 -17.65 11.61
N ALA A 94 -6.58 -17.36 12.81
CA ALA A 94 -7.57 -18.17 13.50
C ALA A 94 -8.96 -17.55 13.29
N ASN A 95 -9.97 -18.39 13.05
CA ASN A 95 -11.37 -17.96 12.93
C ASN A 95 -11.65 -16.89 11.87
N THR A 96 -10.84 -16.79 10.81
CA THR A 96 -11.11 -15.85 9.70
C THR A 96 -12.39 -16.22 8.97
N ARG A 97 -13.38 -15.31 8.93
CA ARG A 97 -14.68 -15.52 8.29
C ARG A 97 -14.98 -14.46 7.22
N ALA A 98 -15.73 -14.85 6.19
CA ALA A 98 -16.10 -13.97 5.09
C ALA A 98 -17.03 -12.80 5.49
N ASP A 99 -17.66 -12.86 6.66
CA ASP A 99 -18.60 -11.84 7.17
C ASP A 99 -17.91 -10.72 7.97
N PHE A 100 -16.58 -10.73 8.08
CA PHE A 100 -15.84 -9.71 8.81
C PHE A 100 -15.96 -8.34 8.13
N TRP A 101 -16.29 -7.32 8.92
CA TRP A 101 -16.52 -5.96 8.46
C TRP A 101 -15.31 -5.32 7.75
N PRO A 102 -14.03 -5.57 8.11
CA PRO A 102 -12.90 -4.96 7.42
C PRO A 102 -12.82 -5.40 5.95
N PHE A 103 -13.20 -6.64 5.64
CA PHE A 103 -13.15 -7.18 4.28
C PHE A 103 -14.13 -6.45 3.37
N ASP A 104 -15.37 -6.29 3.83
CA ASP A 104 -16.40 -5.58 3.08
C ASP A 104 -16.09 -4.08 2.97
N GLY A 105 -15.63 -3.48 4.07
CA GLY A 105 -15.23 -2.07 4.11
C GLY A 105 -14.08 -1.74 3.16
N GLN A 106 -13.02 -2.56 3.15
CA GLN A 106 -11.88 -2.37 2.25
C GLN A 106 -12.25 -2.61 0.80
N TRP A 107 -13.02 -3.67 0.52
CA TRP A 107 -13.56 -3.93 -0.83
C TRP A 107 -14.34 -2.71 -1.34
N PHE A 108 -15.31 -2.23 -0.56
CA PHE A 108 -16.15 -1.10 -0.92
C PHE A 108 -15.35 0.18 -1.14
N LYS A 109 -14.40 0.50 -0.25
CA LYS A 109 -13.61 1.72 -0.34
C LYS A 109 -12.73 1.73 -1.60
N ILE A 110 -12.06 0.61 -1.91
CA ILE A 110 -11.23 0.53 -3.12
C ILE A 110 -12.09 0.56 -4.40
N TYR A 111 -13.24 -0.12 -4.42
CA TYR A 111 -14.18 -0.02 -5.56
C TYR A 111 -14.78 1.37 -5.75
N THR A 112 -14.89 2.18 -4.68
CA THR A 112 -15.23 3.60 -4.80
C THR A 112 -14.15 4.34 -5.60
N GLY A 113 -12.88 4.03 -5.38
CA GLY A 113 -11.77 4.55 -6.20
C GLY A 113 -11.85 4.14 -7.66
N VAL A 114 -12.11 2.85 -7.93
CA VAL A 114 -12.38 2.35 -9.29
C VAL A 114 -13.52 3.12 -9.94
N GLY A 115 -14.63 3.31 -9.23
CA GLY A 115 -15.80 4.06 -9.70
C GLY A 115 -15.45 5.48 -10.11
N ARG A 116 -14.70 6.21 -9.26
CA ARG A 116 -14.27 7.59 -9.58
C ARG A 116 -13.34 7.65 -10.78
N ALA A 117 -12.41 6.71 -10.91
CA ALA A 117 -11.52 6.62 -12.07
C ALA A 117 -12.30 6.33 -13.36
N ASN A 118 -13.22 5.35 -13.34
CA ASN A 118 -14.08 5.03 -14.47
C ASN A 118 -15.00 6.19 -14.85
N THR A 119 -15.55 6.91 -13.87
CA THR A 119 -16.32 8.14 -14.13
C THR A 119 -15.44 9.15 -14.87
N ALA A 120 -14.24 9.46 -14.37
CA ALA A 120 -13.32 10.37 -15.04
C ALA A 120 -13.01 9.95 -16.48
N LEU A 121 -12.71 8.67 -16.71
CA LEU A 121 -12.46 8.12 -18.05
C LEU A 121 -13.67 8.24 -18.97
N SER A 122 -14.87 7.91 -18.49
CA SER A 122 -16.10 8.02 -19.28
C SER A 122 -16.37 9.44 -19.78
N TYR A 123 -15.98 10.45 -19.00
CA TYR A 123 -16.07 11.87 -19.39
C TYR A 123 -14.95 12.27 -20.32
N LEU A 124 -13.69 11.99 -19.95
CA LEU A 124 -12.52 12.35 -20.75
C LEU A 124 -12.58 11.76 -22.17
N ASN A 125 -13.11 10.54 -22.31
CA ASN A 125 -13.27 9.88 -23.61
C ASN A 125 -14.23 10.63 -24.54
N LYS A 126 -15.22 11.36 -24.00
CA LYS A 126 -16.21 12.14 -24.75
C LYS A 126 -15.76 13.56 -25.11
N ILE A 127 -14.74 14.09 -24.43
CA ILE A 127 -14.23 15.45 -24.68
C ILE A 127 -13.26 15.43 -25.86
N ASP A 128 -13.35 16.41 -26.75
CA ASP A 128 -12.42 16.54 -27.87
C ASP A 128 -11.07 17.13 -27.39
N LYS A 129 -9.97 16.59 -27.92
CA LYS A 129 -8.60 17.02 -27.58
C LYS A 129 -8.33 18.48 -27.96
N SER A 130 -8.96 19.00 -29.00
CA SER A 130 -8.85 20.42 -29.39
C SER A 130 -9.41 21.37 -28.34
N VAL A 131 -10.38 20.90 -27.54
CA VAL A 131 -11.00 21.68 -26.47
C VAL A 131 -10.30 21.44 -25.13
N PHE A 132 -9.74 20.24 -24.91
CA PHE A 132 -8.95 19.91 -23.74
C PHE A 132 -7.59 19.29 -24.12
N PRO A 133 -6.54 20.11 -24.36
CA PRO A 133 -5.24 19.63 -24.83
C PRO A 133 -4.55 18.61 -23.91
N LEU A 134 -4.86 18.65 -22.60
CA LEU A 134 -4.34 17.72 -21.59
C LEU A 134 -5.08 16.37 -21.55
N LYS A 135 -6.02 16.12 -22.47
CA LYS A 135 -6.86 14.91 -22.50
C LYS A 135 -6.07 13.62 -22.27
N GLU A 136 -5.05 13.37 -23.09
CA GLU A 136 -4.30 12.11 -23.02
C GLU A 136 -3.53 11.95 -21.72
N GLN A 137 -2.95 13.04 -21.21
CA GLN A 137 -2.29 13.04 -19.91
C GLN A 137 -3.28 12.70 -18.80
N ARG A 138 -4.48 13.28 -18.82
CA ARG A 138 -5.53 13.01 -17.82
C ARG A 138 -6.14 11.63 -17.92
N ILE A 139 -6.27 11.06 -19.13
CA ILE A 139 -6.61 9.65 -19.30
C ILE A 139 -5.49 8.79 -18.71
N GLY A 140 -4.22 9.13 -18.96
CA GLY A 140 -3.07 8.46 -18.32
C GLY A 140 -3.15 8.47 -16.79
N GLU A 141 -3.42 9.62 -16.17
CA GLU A 141 -3.60 9.72 -14.71
C GLU A 141 -4.79 8.89 -14.20
N ALA A 142 -5.94 8.96 -14.86
CA ALA A 142 -7.12 8.21 -14.44
C ALA A 142 -6.95 6.69 -14.61
N ARG A 143 -6.27 6.24 -15.68
CA ARG A 143 -5.92 4.83 -15.88
C ARG A 143 -4.89 4.38 -14.85
N PHE A 144 -3.86 5.17 -14.55
CA PHE A 144 -2.93 4.86 -13.46
C PHE A 144 -3.66 4.62 -12.13
N LEU A 145 -4.57 5.53 -11.75
CA LEU A 145 -5.34 5.39 -10.51
C LEU A 145 -6.23 4.14 -10.53
N ARG A 146 -6.90 3.85 -11.65
CA ARG A 146 -7.68 2.61 -11.79
C ARG A 146 -6.80 1.36 -11.65
N GLY A 147 -5.63 1.35 -12.30
CA GLY A 147 -4.62 0.31 -12.16
C GLY A 147 -4.20 0.13 -10.70
N LEU A 148 -3.94 1.22 -9.98
CA LEU A 148 -3.59 1.21 -8.55
C LEU A 148 -4.70 0.58 -7.70
N TYR A 149 -5.96 0.98 -7.90
CA TYR A 149 -7.09 0.42 -7.17
C TYR A 149 -7.28 -1.08 -7.46
N TYR A 150 -7.18 -1.50 -8.72
CA TYR A 150 -7.27 -2.91 -9.07
C TYR A 150 -6.07 -3.72 -8.57
N PHE A 151 -4.87 -3.15 -8.56
CA PHE A 151 -3.68 -3.78 -7.99
C PHE A 151 -3.92 -4.11 -6.50
N MET A 152 -4.36 -3.13 -5.71
CA MET A 152 -4.67 -3.34 -4.29
C MET A 152 -5.78 -4.39 -4.08
N LEU A 153 -6.85 -4.35 -4.88
CA LEU A 153 -7.91 -5.37 -4.84
C LEU A 153 -7.37 -6.77 -5.18
N LYS A 154 -6.47 -6.87 -6.16
CA LYS A 154 -5.90 -8.13 -6.63
C LYS A 154 -4.97 -8.74 -5.59
N GLU A 155 -4.16 -7.92 -4.92
CA GLU A 155 -3.29 -8.35 -3.80
C GLU A 155 -4.10 -8.87 -2.61
N LEU A 156 -5.20 -8.20 -2.27
CA LEU A 156 -6.02 -8.55 -1.12
C LEU A 156 -6.90 -9.78 -1.37
N PHE A 157 -7.60 -9.83 -2.50
CA PHE A 157 -8.71 -10.76 -2.72
C PHE A 157 -8.49 -11.77 -3.85
N ASN A 158 -7.49 -11.60 -4.70
CA ASN A 158 -7.19 -12.43 -5.89
C ASN A 158 -8.30 -12.50 -6.97
N ARG A 159 -9.52 -12.94 -6.62
CA ARG A 159 -10.68 -13.07 -7.51
C ARG A 159 -11.61 -11.87 -7.39
N ILE A 160 -11.46 -10.91 -8.31
CA ILE A 160 -12.21 -9.65 -8.28
C ILE A 160 -12.90 -9.38 -9.61
N PRO A 161 -14.11 -8.79 -9.63
CA PRO A 161 -14.76 -8.38 -10.86
C PRO A 161 -14.03 -7.17 -11.46
N TYR A 162 -13.72 -7.24 -12.75
CA TYR A 162 -13.14 -6.14 -13.50
C TYR A 162 -14.23 -5.36 -14.23
N LEU A 163 -14.31 -4.07 -13.95
CA LEU A 163 -15.29 -3.11 -14.44
C LEU A 163 -14.51 -1.92 -15.00
N ASP A 164 -14.60 -1.69 -16.30
CA ASP A 164 -14.08 -0.46 -16.91
C ASP A 164 -15.20 0.54 -17.20
N GLU A 165 -14.85 1.70 -17.75
CA GLU A 165 -15.78 2.78 -18.03
C GLU A 165 -16.81 2.45 -19.13
N ASN A 166 -16.67 1.31 -19.81
CA ASN A 166 -17.56 0.89 -20.89
C ASN A 166 -18.62 -0.12 -20.42
N VAL A 167 -18.52 -0.63 -19.19
CA VAL A 167 -19.55 -1.52 -18.63
C VAL A 167 -20.80 -0.69 -18.28
N PRO A 168 -21.98 -1.00 -18.80
CA PRO A 168 -23.21 -0.32 -18.42
C PRO A 168 -23.55 -0.54 -16.93
N LEU A 169 -24.09 0.48 -16.26
CA LEU A 169 -24.46 0.40 -14.84
C LEU A 169 -25.42 -0.77 -14.55
N ASP A 170 -26.40 -1.01 -15.43
CA ASP A 170 -27.36 -2.10 -15.31
C ASP A 170 -26.72 -3.50 -15.47
N ASP A 171 -25.50 -3.57 -15.99
CA ASP A 171 -24.73 -4.80 -16.18
C ASP A 171 -23.71 -5.06 -15.06
N TYR A 172 -23.49 -4.11 -14.14
CA TYR A 172 -22.52 -4.29 -13.05
C TYR A 172 -22.78 -5.57 -12.24
N GLY A 173 -24.04 -5.86 -11.92
CA GLY A 173 -24.43 -7.07 -11.19
C GLY A 173 -24.25 -8.38 -11.96
N LYS A 174 -23.88 -8.34 -13.24
CA LYS A 174 -23.70 -9.51 -14.12
C LYS A 174 -22.22 -9.87 -14.33
N VAL A 175 -21.30 -8.99 -13.95
CA VAL A 175 -19.86 -9.18 -14.17
C VAL A 175 -19.29 -10.13 -13.12
N SER A 176 -18.83 -11.32 -13.52
CA SER A 176 -18.26 -12.28 -12.56
C SER A 176 -16.84 -11.90 -12.12
N ASN A 177 -16.52 -12.16 -10.85
CA ASN A 177 -15.15 -12.10 -10.31
C ASN A 177 -14.24 -13.24 -10.78
N THR A 178 -14.77 -14.14 -11.62
CA THR A 178 -14.03 -15.23 -12.30
C THR A 178 -14.15 -15.14 -13.83
N ALA A 179 -14.68 -14.03 -14.37
CA ALA A 179 -14.82 -13.83 -15.81
C ALA A 179 -13.45 -13.76 -16.53
N LEU A 180 -12.44 -13.24 -15.83
CA LEU A 180 -11.06 -13.19 -16.31
C LEU A 180 -10.23 -14.25 -15.56
N SER A 181 -9.30 -14.89 -16.28
CA SER A 181 -8.22 -15.63 -15.63
C SER A 181 -7.35 -14.68 -14.80
N SER A 182 -6.60 -15.21 -13.82
CA SER A 182 -5.68 -14.40 -13.01
C SER A 182 -4.68 -13.63 -13.88
N ASP A 183 -4.13 -14.29 -14.91
CA ASP A 183 -3.20 -13.68 -15.86
C ASP A 183 -3.86 -12.57 -16.69
N SER A 184 -5.05 -12.83 -17.25
CA SER A 184 -5.79 -11.81 -18.02
C SER A 184 -6.18 -10.61 -17.17
N LEU A 185 -6.46 -10.80 -15.89
CA LEU A 185 -6.73 -9.70 -14.97
C LEU A 185 -5.45 -8.90 -14.66
N TRP A 186 -4.31 -9.56 -14.46
CA TRP A 186 -3.02 -8.87 -14.36
C TRP A 186 -2.68 -8.08 -15.64
N GLU A 187 -3.01 -8.60 -16.82
CA GLU A 187 -2.86 -7.86 -18.08
C GLU A 187 -3.71 -6.59 -18.14
N LYS A 188 -4.94 -6.61 -17.60
CA LYS A 188 -5.77 -5.39 -17.53
C LYS A 188 -5.13 -4.32 -16.65
N ILE A 189 -4.63 -4.73 -15.47
CA ILE A 189 -3.95 -3.83 -14.52
C ILE A 189 -2.68 -3.27 -15.14
N ALA A 190 -1.85 -4.13 -15.73
CA ALA A 190 -0.61 -3.70 -16.38
C ALA A 190 -0.87 -2.80 -17.60
N GLY A 191 -1.95 -3.05 -18.36
CA GLY A 191 -2.34 -2.21 -19.49
C GLY A 191 -2.73 -0.79 -19.08
N ASP A 192 -3.32 -0.61 -17.89
CA ASP A 192 -3.58 0.72 -17.34
C ASP A 192 -2.28 1.47 -16.97
N PHE A 193 -1.33 0.79 -16.32
CA PHE A 193 -0.02 1.39 -15.99
C PHE A 193 0.83 1.66 -17.23
N GLN A 194 0.81 0.78 -18.23
CA GLN A 194 1.50 0.98 -19.50
C GLN A 194 0.95 2.22 -20.21
N TYR A 195 -0.38 2.34 -20.35
CA TYR A 195 -0.98 3.51 -20.98
C TYR A 195 -0.60 4.80 -20.27
N ALA A 196 -0.60 4.78 -18.93
CA ALA A 196 -0.16 5.91 -18.14
C ALA A 196 1.30 6.27 -18.45
N ALA A 197 2.22 5.30 -18.43
CA ALA A 197 3.62 5.54 -18.76
C ALA A 197 3.82 6.11 -20.17
N ASP A 198 3.04 5.67 -21.15
CA ASP A 198 3.14 6.14 -22.54
C ASP A 198 2.66 7.60 -22.72
N HIS A 199 1.78 8.10 -21.84
CA HIS A 199 1.10 9.40 -22.02
C HIS A 199 1.37 10.44 -20.94
N LEU A 200 2.06 10.06 -19.85
CA LEU A 200 2.44 11.00 -18.79
C LEU A 200 3.78 11.69 -19.09
N PRO A 201 3.98 12.93 -18.59
CA PRO A 201 5.26 13.61 -18.72
C PRO A 201 6.29 13.05 -17.74
N ASP A 202 7.58 13.27 -18.04
CA ASP A 202 8.69 12.89 -17.16
C ASP A 202 8.69 13.71 -15.86
N ILE A 203 8.27 14.98 -15.96
CA ILE A 203 8.18 15.91 -14.84
C ILE A 203 6.74 16.44 -14.77
N GLN A 204 6.12 16.32 -13.60
CA GLN A 204 4.82 16.92 -13.30
C GLN A 204 5.02 18.25 -12.58
N ALA A 205 4.22 19.26 -12.93
CA ALA A 205 4.21 20.53 -12.22
C ALA A 205 3.62 20.35 -10.80
N ASP A 206 2.51 19.61 -10.71
CA ASP A 206 1.90 19.20 -9.45
C ASP A 206 2.54 17.91 -8.97
N LYS A 207 3.33 17.96 -7.89
CA LYS A 207 4.05 16.78 -7.36
C LYS A 207 3.14 15.63 -6.92
N GLY A 208 1.86 15.91 -6.65
CA GLY A 208 0.87 14.89 -6.30
C GLY A 208 0.33 14.09 -7.50
N ARG A 209 0.52 14.58 -8.74
CA ARG A 209 0.13 13.84 -9.94
C ARG A 209 1.19 12.82 -10.30
N VAL A 210 0.76 11.65 -10.78
CA VAL A 210 1.68 10.59 -11.18
C VAL A 210 2.56 11.01 -12.37
N SER A 211 3.86 10.72 -12.30
CA SER A 211 4.82 10.93 -13.40
C SER A 211 4.98 9.67 -14.26
N LYS A 212 5.58 9.81 -15.45
CA LYS A 212 5.92 8.66 -16.31
C LYS A 212 6.75 7.60 -15.58
N ALA A 213 7.78 8.03 -14.86
CA ALA A 213 8.67 7.12 -14.15
C ALA A 213 7.94 6.34 -13.04
N ALA A 214 7.02 7.00 -12.33
CA ALA A 214 6.18 6.34 -11.34
C ALA A 214 5.21 5.33 -11.98
N ALA A 215 4.62 5.65 -13.13
CA ALA A 215 3.79 4.70 -13.88
C ALA A 215 4.59 3.46 -14.32
N TYR A 216 5.83 3.64 -14.80
CA TYR A 216 6.73 2.52 -15.09
C TYR A 216 7.09 1.70 -13.85
N ALA A 217 7.30 2.34 -12.70
CA ALA A 217 7.56 1.63 -11.44
C ALA A 217 6.38 0.73 -11.02
N PHE A 218 5.14 1.21 -11.14
CA PHE A 218 3.95 0.40 -10.88
C PHE A 218 3.70 -0.67 -11.94
N LEU A 219 4.05 -0.41 -13.20
CA LEU A 219 4.06 -1.43 -14.25
C LEU A 219 5.04 -2.55 -13.89
N ALA A 220 6.28 -2.21 -13.49
CA ALA A 220 7.28 -3.17 -13.04
C ALA A 220 6.76 -3.99 -11.85
N LYS A 221 6.15 -3.35 -10.85
CA LYS A 221 5.52 -4.04 -9.71
C LYS A 221 4.43 -5.02 -10.16
N THR A 222 3.57 -4.59 -11.06
CA THR A 222 2.50 -5.44 -11.60
C THR A 222 3.04 -6.65 -12.36
N ARG A 223 4.04 -6.44 -13.23
CA ARG A 223 4.70 -7.53 -13.97
C ARG A 223 5.47 -8.47 -13.05
N LEU A 224 6.04 -7.95 -11.95
CA LEU A 224 6.71 -8.77 -10.95
C LEU A 224 5.71 -9.70 -10.27
N TYR A 225 4.55 -9.18 -9.83
CA TYR A 225 3.49 -10.02 -9.25
C TYR A 225 2.95 -11.05 -10.25
N GLN A 226 2.69 -10.63 -11.48
CA GLN A 226 2.21 -11.52 -12.54
C GLN A 226 3.21 -12.63 -12.88
N GLY A 227 4.52 -12.31 -12.85
CA GLY A 227 5.55 -13.25 -13.25
C GLY A 227 5.73 -14.43 -12.29
N PHE A 228 5.30 -14.33 -11.03
CA PHE A 228 5.21 -15.48 -10.13
C PHE A 228 3.88 -16.20 -10.37
N ARG A 229 3.90 -17.20 -11.27
CA ARG A 229 2.70 -17.91 -11.72
C ARG A 229 2.13 -18.76 -10.59
N GLN A 230 0.85 -18.55 -10.28
CA GLN A 230 0.11 -19.33 -9.30
C GLN A 230 -0.93 -20.23 -9.97
N ASP A 231 -1.11 -21.45 -9.43
CA ASP A 231 -2.23 -22.30 -9.78
C ASP A 231 -3.53 -21.86 -9.07
N GLU A 232 -4.64 -22.55 -9.33
CA GLU A 232 -5.93 -22.27 -8.69
C GLU A 232 -5.93 -22.51 -7.17
N HIS A 233 -4.89 -23.16 -6.65
CA HIS A 233 -4.67 -23.44 -5.24
C HIS A 233 -3.68 -22.48 -4.57
N TYR A 234 -3.29 -21.40 -5.26
CA TYR A 234 -2.33 -20.39 -4.81
C TYR A 234 -0.88 -20.88 -4.69
N ASN A 235 -0.56 -22.09 -5.16
CA ASN A 235 0.83 -22.54 -5.20
C ASN A 235 1.57 -21.79 -6.31
N VAL A 236 2.73 -21.22 -5.99
CA VAL A 236 3.65 -20.70 -7.01
C VAL A 236 4.24 -21.89 -7.77
N THR A 237 3.89 -22.00 -9.04
CA THR A 237 4.26 -23.12 -9.94
C THR A 237 5.51 -22.83 -10.76
N GLY A 238 5.92 -21.56 -10.83
CA GLY A 238 7.15 -21.14 -11.47
C GLY A 238 7.22 -19.64 -11.71
N VAL A 239 8.38 -19.19 -12.18
CA VAL A 239 8.61 -17.81 -12.59
C VAL A 239 8.52 -17.72 -14.12
N ASP A 240 7.83 -16.71 -14.63
CA ASP A 240 7.75 -16.38 -16.04
C ASP A 240 8.91 -15.44 -16.43
N MET A 241 9.84 -15.96 -17.22
CA MET A 241 11.05 -15.22 -17.61
C MET A 241 10.76 -14.05 -18.56
N GLN A 242 9.68 -14.11 -19.36
CA GLN A 242 9.28 -12.99 -20.20
C GLN A 242 8.73 -11.86 -19.32
N LYS A 243 7.96 -12.18 -18.29
CA LYS A 243 7.50 -11.18 -17.30
C LYS A 243 8.67 -10.60 -16.52
N MET A 244 9.65 -11.40 -16.12
CA MET A 244 10.86 -10.87 -15.47
C MET A 244 11.63 -9.91 -16.38
N GLN A 245 11.73 -10.19 -17.68
CA GLN A 245 12.33 -9.23 -18.62
C GLN A 245 11.50 -7.93 -18.69
N GLN A 246 10.16 -8.03 -18.72
CA GLN A 246 9.29 -6.85 -18.68
C GLN A 246 9.44 -6.03 -17.38
N VAL A 247 9.72 -6.68 -16.24
CA VAL A 247 10.06 -6.00 -14.99
C VAL A 247 11.35 -5.20 -15.16
N ILE A 248 12.41 -5.83 -15.69
CA ILE A 248 13.70 -5.18 -15.92
C ILE A 248 13.53 -3.98 -16.86
N ASP A 249 12.82 -4.15 -17.98
CA ASP A 249 12.61 -3.10 -18.98
C ASP A 249 11.84 -1.90 -18.37
N ALA A 250 10.77 -2.16 -17.61
CA ALA A 250 10.01 -1.11 -16.95
C ALA A 250 10.82 -0.42 -15.83
N CYS A 251 11.61 -1.17 -15.06
CA CYS A 251 12.54 -0.60 -14.09
C CYS A 251 13.60 0.29 -14.77
N ASP A 252 14.14 -0.14 -15.92
CA ASP A 252 15.11 0.65 -16.69
C ASP A 252 14.51 1.99 -17.11
N GLN A 253 13.26 2.00 -17.62
CA GLN A 253 12.56 3.25 -17.95
C GLN A 253 12.29 4.13 -16.72
N ALA A 254 11.91 3.54 -15.59
CA ALA A 254 11.76 4.28 -14.34
C ALA A 254 13.08 4.93 -13.88
N MET A 255 14.21 4.24 -14.09
CA MET A 255 15.55 4.66 -13.69
C MET A 255 16.19 5.71 -14.61
N THR A 256 15.63 6.00 -15.80
CA THR A 256 16.11 7.12 -16.65
C THR A 256 15.68 8.50 -16.13
N SER A 257 14.86 8.54 -15.09
CA SER A 257 14.33 9.77 -14.49
C SER A 257 15.32 10.42 -13.51
N SER A 258 14.90 11.52 -12.86
CA SER A 258 15.67 12.20 -11.82
C SER A 258 15.50 11.60 -10.41
N TYR A 259 14.62 10.60 -10.26
CA TYR A 259 14.46 9.90 -8.98
C TYR A 259 15.72 9.13 -8.61
N ARG A 260 16.07 9.12 -7.32
CA ARG A 260 17.23 8.44 -6.76
C ARG A 260 16.99 8.12 -5.29
N LEU A 261 17.87 7.33 -4.68
CA LEU A 261 17.87 7.13 -3.23
C LEU A 261 18.09 8.48 -2.52
N GLU A 262 17.38 8.71 -1.42
CA GLU A 262 17.75 9.77 -0.47
C GLU A 262 19.13 9.48 0.10
N ASP A 263 19.91 10.54 0.35
CA ASP A 263 21.24 10.43 0.97
C ASP A 263 21.15 9.83 2.39
N ASP A 264 20.06 10.14 3.11
CA ASP A 264 19.73 9.61 4.42
C ASP A 264 18.35 8.94 4.36
N TYR A 265 18.30 7.67 4.76
CA TYR A 265 17.08 6.85 4.77
C TYR A 265 15.90 7.52 5.47
N ALA A 266 16.16 8.24 6.57
CA ALA A 266 15.14 8.91 7.36
C ALA A 266 14.36 9.97 6.59
N ALA A 267 14.95 10.57 5.54
CA ALA A 267 14.32 11.64 4.77
C ALA A 267 13.00 11.17 4.14
N ASN A 268 12.88 9.89 3.77
CA ASN A 268 11.64 9.31 3.27
C ASN A 268 10.46 9.38 4.26
N PHE A 269 10.74 9.52 5.55
CA PHE A 269 9.76 9.36 6.63
C PHE A 269 9.64 10.60 7.52
N LEU A 270 10.15 11.74 7.04
CA LEU A 270 10.07 13.03 7.69
C LEU A 270 9.14 13.97 6.90
N PRO A 271 8.33 14.79 7.57
CA PRO A 271 7.43 15.72 6.91
C PRO A 271 8.15 17.02 6.45
N GLY A 272 7.44 17.89 5.75
CA GLY A 272 7.89 19.23 5.37
C GLY A 272 8.91 19.21 4.24
N ARG A 273 10.11 19.77 4.46
CA ARG A 273 11.11 19.90 3.38
C ARG A 273 11.58 18.57 2.77
N TYR A 274 11.32 17.45 3.45
CA TYR A 274 11.67 16.12 2.97
C TYR A 274 10.54 15.46 2.16
N GLU A 275 9.33 16.03 2.16
CA GLU A 275 8.22 15.51 1.37
C GLU A 275 8.45 15.73 -0.12
N ASN A 276 8.02 14.75 -0.92
CA ASN A 276 8.24 14.74 -2.36
C ASN A 276 9.73 14.93 -2.72
N GLY A 277 10.60 14.32 -1.90
CA GLY A 277 12.03 14.21 -2.13
C GLY A 277 12.38 13.27 -3.30
N PRO A 278 13.67 13.19 -3.68
CA PRO A 278 14.12 12.42 -4.83
C PRO A 278 13.80 10.92 -4.80
N GLU A 279 13.43 10.33 -3.67
CA GLU A 279 13.05 8.91 -3.61
C GLU A 279 11.54 8.69 -3.67
N SER A 280 10.73 9.73 -3.48
CA SER A 280 9.27 9.68 -3.48
C SER A 280 8.70 9.68 -4.90
N MET A 281 8.61 8.51 -5.54
CA MET A 281 8.12 8.41 -6.92
C MET A 281 6.61 8.66 -7.03
N PHE A 282 5.83 8.13 -6.09
CA PHE A 282 4.41 8.45 -5.96
C PHE A 282 4.00 8.41 -4.48
N ALA A 283 3.29 9.44 -4.04
CA ALA A 283 2.85 9.57 -2.66
C ALA A 283 1.44 10.16 -2.57
N ILE A 284 0.65 9.64 -1.63
CA ILE A 284 -0.61 10.24 -1.20
C ILE A 284 -0.27 11.56 -0.52
N GLN A 285 -0.84 12.65 -1.04
CA GLN A 285 -0.63 13.99 -0.51
C GLN A 285 -1.64 14.24 0.62
N PHE A 286 -1.15 14.42 1.84
CA PHE A 286 -1.97 14.85 2.97
C PHE A 286 -1.74 16.34 3.24
N SER A 287 -2.71 17.00 3.86
CA SER A 287 -2.68 18.44 4.05
C SER A 287 -3.38 18.89 5.32
N GLN A 288 -2.94 20.04 5.82
CA GLN A 288 -3.57 20.82 6.88
C GLN A 288 -3.97 22.18 6.33
N ASN A 289 -4.96 22.80 6.96
CA ASN A 289 -5.38 24.18 6.66
C ASN A 289 -5.71 24.40 5.16
N ASP A 290 -6.28 23.38 4.51
CA ASP A 290 -6.59 23.35 3.07
C ASP A 290 -8.00 23.87 2.75
N GLY A 291 -8.66 24.51 3.72
CA GLY A 291 -10.03 25.01 3.59
C GLY A 291 -11.12 23.97 3.89
N THR A 292 -10.76 22.73 4.21
CA THR A 292 -11.70 21.74 4.76
C THR A 292 -11.77 21.83 6.30
N ASP A 293 -12.86 21.32 6.88
CA ASP A 293 -13.12 21.40 8.33
C ASP A 293 -12.02 20.76 9.19
N VAL A 294 -11.44 19.66 8.72
CA VAL A 294 -10.47 18.87 9.49
C VAL A 294 -9.12 18.69 8.80
N GLY A 295 -8.95 19.16 7.56
CA GLY A 295 -7.81 18.84 6.71
C GLY A 295 -7.91 17.43 6.12
N HIS A 296 -7.27 17.21 4.97
CA HIS A 296 -7.05 15.84 4.48
C HIS A 296 -5.86 15.22 5.24
N LEU A 297 -6.12 14.80 6.48
CA LEU A 297 -5.14 14.17 7.36
C LEU A 297 -5.07 12.65 7.15
N ASN A 298 -3.93 12.06 7.48
CA ASN A 298 -3.73 10.61 7.45
C ASN A 298 -4.39 9.94 8.67
N PHE A 299 -5.72 9.81 8.63
CA PHE A 299 -6.48 9.06 9.63
C PHE A 299 -6.27 7.55 9.53
N GLY A 300 -5.88 7.05 8.36
CA GLY A 300 -5.62 5.62 8.13
C GLY A 300 -4.48 5.06 8.99
N ASP A 301 -3.48 5.87 9.32
CA ASP A 301 -2.35 5.49 10.17
C ASP A 301 -2.48 6.01 11.62
N ALA A 302 -3.59 6.67 11.98
CA ALA A 302 -3.72 7.37 13.26
C ALA A 302 -3.73 6.45 14.49
N LEU A 303 -4.01 5.15 14.33
CA LEU A 303 -3.97 4.18 15.42
C LEU A 303 -2.53 3.82 15.85
N SER A 304 -1.53 4.06 15.00
CA SER A 304 -0.12 3.70 15.24
C SER A 304 0.59 4.60 16.26
N VAL A 305 -0.02 5.72 16.66
CA VAL A 305 0.62 6.66 17.60
C VAL A 305 0.77 5.99 18.97
N PRO A 306 1.97 6.01 19.59
CA PRO A 306 2.18 5.45 20.92
C PRO A 306 1.21 6.03 21.95
N GLN A 307 0.74 5.19 22.87
CA GLN A 307 -0.25 5.58 23.90
C GLN A 307 0.23 6.74 24.78
N GLY A 308 1.53 6.82 25.06
CA GLY A 308 2.08 7.93 25.86
C GLY A 308 2.13 9.28 25.14
N LEU A 309 1.91 9.30 23.82
CA LEU A 309 1.81 10.50 22.99
C LEU A 309 0.36 10.84 22.61
N GLY A 310 -0.58 9.95 22.90
CA GLY A 310 -1.99 10.10 22.53
C GLY A 310 -2.72 8.76 22.58
N CYS A 311 -2.97 8.18 21.42
CA CYS A 311 -3.61 6.88 21.21
C CYS A 311 -3.29 6.44 19.77
N CYS A 312 -3.14 5.16 19.44
CA CYS A 312 -3.68 4.02 20.19
C CYS A 312 -2.74 2.82 20.36
N ASP A 313 -1.47 2.96 19.97
CA ASP A 313 -0.42 1.95 20.07
C ASP A 313 -0.70 0.67 19.26
N PHE A 314 -1.31 0.82 18.08
CA PHE A 314 -1.41 -0.25 17.07
C PHE A 314 -0.17 -0.29 16.16
N HIS A 315 -0.10 -1.28 15.27
CA HIS A 315 0.97 -1.44 14.28
C HIS A 315 2.37 -1.45 14.91
N LYS A 316 2.62 -2.46 15.74
CA LYS A 316 3.84 -2.54 16.55
C LYS A 316 4.86 -3.45 15.89
N PRO A 317 6.11 -3.02 15.66
CA PRO A 317 7.17 -3.90 15.18
C PRO A 317 7.32 -5.18 16.03
N SER A 318 7.39 -6.35 15.39
CA SER A 318 7.55 -7.62 16.08
C SER A 318 8.98 -7.81 16.60
N GLN A 319 9.18 -8.65 17.62
CA GLN A 319 10.53 -9.02 18.06
C GLN A 319 11.31 -9.73 16.95
N ASN A 320 10.63 -10.57 16.16
CA ASN A 320 11.24 -11.22 14.99
C ASN A 320 11.81 -10.19 14.00
N PHE A 321 11.04 -9.15 13.68
CA PHE A 321 11.47 -8.08 12.79
C PHE A 321 12.63 -7.28 13.36
N VAL A 322 12.56 -6.89 14.64
CA VAL A 322 13.65 -6.19 15.32
C VAL A 322 14.95 -7.00 15.32
N ASN A 323 14.86 -8.32 15.53
CA ASN A 323 16.01 -9.22 15.45
C ASN A 323 16.59 -9.31 14.03
N ALA A 324 15.81 -9.05 12.97
CA ALA A 324 16.28 -9.13 11.59
C ALA A 324 17.37 -8.11 11.29
N PHE A 325 17.42 -6.99 12.01
CA PHE A 325 18.45 -5.96 11.82
C PHE A 325 19.82 -6.34 12.39
N ARG A 326 19.98 -7.49 13.04
CA ARG A 326 21.27 -7.98 13.52
C ARG A 326 22.21 -8.29 12.37
N THR A 327 23.46 -7.84 12.50
CA THR A 327 24.52 -8.09 11.54
C THR A 327 25.71 -8.82 12.17
N ASP A 328 26.47 -9.51 11.33
CA ASP A 328 27.70 -10.18 11.74
C ASP A 328 28.87 -9.19 11.95
N VAL A 329 30.05 -9.72 12.21
CA VAL A 329 31.28 -8.91 12.35
C VAL A 329 31.70 -8.19 11.06
N ASN A 330 31.18 -8.58 9.90
CA ASN A 330 31.41 -7.91 8.61
C ASN A 330 30.27 -6.92 8.27
N GLY A 331 29.23 -6.82 9.10
CA GLY A 331 28.05 -6.02 8.83
C GLY A 331 27.07 -6.66 7.83
N LEU A 332 27.18 -7.96 7.55
CA LEU A 332 26.21 -8.69 6.75
C LEU A 332 25.04 -9.18 7.61
N PRO A 333 23.81 -9.25 7.08
CA PRO A 333 22.67 -9.74 7.85
C PRO A 333 22.82 -11.22 8.19
N LEU A 334 22.34 -11.63 9.36
CA LEU A 334 22.33 -13.01 9.79
C LEU A 334 21.20 -13.81 9.11
N LEU A 335 21.33 -14.07 7.80
CA LEU A 335 20.24 -14.57 6.94
C LEU A 335 19.45 -15.77 7.49
N ASP A 336 20.13 -16.71 8.15
CA ASP A 336 19.51 -17.92 8.69
C ASP A 336 19.41 -17.96 10.23
N ALA A 337 20.14 -17.08 10.94
CA ALA A 337 20.33 -17.12 12.40
C ALA A 337 19.90 -15.82 13.13
N PHE A 338 19.32 -14.85 12.43
CA PHE A 338 18.99 -13.53 13.00
C PHE A 338 18.12 -13.63 14.26
N ASN A 339 17.20 -14.60 14.29
CA ASN A 339 16.20 -14.73 15.35
C ASN A 339 16.56 -15.72 16.47
N ASP A 340 17.76 -16.30 16.46
CA ASP A 340 18.20 -17.30 17.45
C ASP A 340 18.32 -16.70 18.85
N VAL A 341 18.66 -15.41 18.93
CA VAL A 341 18.68 -14.62 20.16
C VAL A 341 18.02 -13.26 19.91
N ASN A 342 17.44 -12.69 20.96
CA ASN A 342 16.91 -11.33 20.90
C ASN A 342 18.06 -10.33 20.80
N VAL A 343 17.92 -9.35 19.91
CA VAL A 343 18.94 -8.30 19.74
C VAL A 343 19.12 -7.49 21.02
N ASN A 344 20.37 -7.22 21.35
CA ASN A 344 20.75 -6.18 22.29
C ASN A 344 21.47 -5.06 21.51
N PRO A 345 20.79 -3.94 21.17
CA PRO A 345 21.39 -2.91 20.31
C PRO A 345 22.60 -2.20 20.93
N TYR A 346 22.83 -2.37 22.25
CA TYR A 346 24.00 -1.87 22.96
C TYR A 346 25.23 -2.78 22.89
N GLN A 347 25.11 -3.99 22.33
CA GLN A 347 26.18 -4.98 22.29
C GLN A 347 26.33 -5.62 20.91
N ASP A 348 25.21 -5.93 20.26
CA ASP A 348 25.16 -6.51 18.94
C ASP A 348 25.41 -5.45 17.87
N ASN A 349 26.08 -5.85 16.78
CA ASN A 349 26.08 -5.06 15.56
C ASN A 349 24.66 -5.06 14.96
N VAL A 350 24.19 -3.87 14.57
CA VAL A 350 22.86 -3.69 13.97
C VAL A 350 22.91 -2.79 12.74
N ASP A 351 21.96 -3.00 11.83
CA ASP A 351 21.70 -2.09 10.71
C ASP A 351 21.00 -0.81 11.22
N PRO A 352 21.47 0.40 10.85
CA PRO A 352 20.89 1.66 11.33
C PRO A 352 19.44 1.89 10.92
N ARG A 353 18.92 1.18 9.91
CA ARG A 353 17.49 1.21 9.58
C ARG A 353 16.61 0.73 10.72
N LEU A 354 17.14 -0.03 11.69
CA LEU A 354 16.43 -0.38 12.92
C LEU A 354 15.87 0.86 13.60
N ASN A 355 16.71 1.84 13.90
CA ASN A 355 16.33 3.06 14.64
C ASN A 355 15.66 4.12 13.76
N HIS A 356 15.63 3.92 12.44
CA HIS A 356 14.76 4.70 11.55
C HIS A 356 13.34 4.14 11.45
N THR A 357 13.17 2.86 11.78
CA THR A 357 11.92 2.12 11.59
C THR A 357 11.21 1.85 12.90
N VAL A 358 11.96 1.60 13.98
CA VAL A 358 11.45 1.11 15.26
C VAL A 358 11.84 2.07 16.39
N GLY A 359 10.83 2.55 17.10
CA GLY A 359 10.98 3.23 18.38
C GLY A 359 11.32 2.20 19.46
N ILE A 360 12.51 2.35 20.04
CA ILE A 360 13.04 1.48 21.09
C ILE A 360 13.16 2.31 22.38
N PRO A 361 12.76 1.77 23.54
CA PRO A 361 12.92 2.48 24.80
C PRO A 361 14.34 2.98 25.00
N GLU A 362 14.47 4.17 25.59
CA GLU A 362 15.75 4.86 25.82
C GLU A 362 16.41 5.48 24.57
N PHE A 363 15.87 5.25 23.37
CA PHE A 363 16.31 5.92 22.14
C PHE A 363 15.44 7.15 21.81
N ASN A 364 15.95 8.03 20.98
CA ASN A 364 15.24 9.26 20.60
C ASN A 364 14.00 8.91 19.78
N TRP A 365 12.84 9.41 20.19
CA TRP A 365 11.65 9.39 19.36
C TRP A 365 11.80 10.45 18.27
N LYS A 366 11.68 10.03 17.01
CA LYS A 366 11.76 10.93 15.83
C LYS A 366 13.00 11.83 15.81
N TYR A 367 14.13 11.27 16.26
CA TYR A 367 15.46 11.90 16.22
C TYR A 367 15.60 13.12 17.14
N GLU A 368 14.73 13.26 18.14
CA GLU A 368 14.74 14.37 19.09
C GLU A 368 15.48 13.98 20.39
N PRO A 369 16.66 14.55 20.67
CA PRO A 369 17.41 14.20 21.89
C PRO A 369 16.68 14.59 23.18
N ALA A 370 15.77 15.57 23.12
CA ALA A 370 14.94 15.97 24.25
C ALA A 370 13.74 15.03 24.47
N ARG A 371 13.45 14.14 23.52
CA ARG A 371 12.28 13.27 23.53
C ARG A 371 12.69 11.82 23.33
N VAL A 372 12.97 11.16 24.45
CA VAL A 372 13.31 9.74 24.49
C VAL A 372 12.02 8.90 24.56
N TYR A 373 11.95 7.86 23.73
CA TYR A 373 10.85 6.89 23.73
C TYR A 373 10.87 6.06 25.03
N LYS A 374 9.70 5.81 25.61
CA LYS A 374 9.56 5.21 26.95
C LYS A 374 8.74 3.94 26.90
N GLU A 375 9.07 2.96 27.73
CA GLU A 375 8.24 1.76 27.90
C GLU A 375 6.80 2.11 28.29
N THR A 376 6.60 3.14 29.11
CA THR A 376 5.28 3.63 29.54
C THR A 376 4.44 4.23 28.42
N TRP A 377 4.98 4.39 27.21
CA TRP A 377 4.22 4.83 26.04
C TRP A 377 3.52 3.68 25.32
N ASN A 378 3.72 2.45 25.75
CA ASN A 378 3.05 1.27 25.21
C ASN A 378 1.76 1.01 25.98
N ARG A 379 0.67 0.76 25.25
CA ARG A 379 -0.67 0.57 25.83
C ARG A 379 -0.79 -0.74 26.59
N ASN A 380 -0.22 -1.80 26.02
CA ASN A 380 -0.18 -3.11 26.66
C ASN A 380 1.16 -3.82 26.36
N PRO A 381 2.24 -3.43 27.06
CA PRO A 381 3.58 -3.98 26.81
C PRO A 381 3.70 -5.47 27.13
N ALA A 382 2.86 -5.99 28.03
CA ALA A 382 2.85 -7.42 28.37
C ALA A 382 2.32 -8.29 27.21
N VAL A 383 1.33 -7.80 26.46
CA VAL A 383 0.73 -8.53 25.33
C VAL A 383 1.49 -8.28 24.03
N TYR A 384 1.78 -7.02 23.70
CA TYR A 384 2.31 -6.64 22.38
C TYR A 384 3.73 -6.07 22.40
N GLY A 385 4.42 -6.10 23.53
CA GLY A 385 5.79 -5.61 23.64
C GLY A 385 5.93 -4.09 23.66
N ILE A 386 7.18 -3.65 23.61
CA ILE A 386 7.61 -2.28 23.93
C ILE A 386 8.10 -1.48 22.72
N TYR A 387 7.78 -1.91 21.50
CA TYR A 387 8.22 -1.24 20.27
C TYR A 387 7.07 -0.45 19.63
N ALA A 388 7.40 0.63 18.92
CA ALA A 388 6.46 1.37 18.10
C ALA A 388 7.03 1.63 16.70
N SER A 389 6.18 1.72 15.68
CA SER A 389 6.66 2.07 14.34
C SER A 389 6.98 3.56 14.25
N MET A 390 8.12 3.88 13.65
CA MET A 390 8.57 5.25 13.40
C MET A 390 8.20 5.77 12.01
N LYS A 391 7.88 4.94 11.02
CA LYS A 391 7.81 5.38 9.61
C LYS A 391 6.61 6.28 9.30
N GLU A 392 5.45 5.92 9.79
CA GLU A 392 4.17 6.61 9.59
C GLU A 392 3.95 7.74 10.62
N ASN A 393 4.51 7.59 11.81
CA ASN A 393 4.42 8.59 12.88
C ASN A 393 5.18 9.88 12.53
N VAL A 394 4.99 10.92 13.32
CA VAL A 394 5.72 12.21 13.25
C VAL A 394 6.10 12.68 14.65
N SER A 395 6.91 13.73 14.75
CA SER A 395 7.16 14.38 16.03
C SER A 395 5.87 14.97 16.59
N PRO A 396 5.54 14.73 17.88
CA PRO A 396 4.38 15.36 18.53
C PRO A 396 4.57 16.85 18.82
N ASP A 397 5.81 17.36 18.77
CA ASP A 397 6.14 18.77 19.00
C ASP A 397 6.14 19.59 17.69
N GLY A 398 6.00 18.91 16.55
CA GLY A 398 5.95 19.53 15.23
C GLY A 398 4.53 19.84 14.74
N GLU A 399 4.42 20.75 13.76
CA GLU A 399 3.14 21.18 13.18
C GLU A 399 2.39 20.07 12.41
N TYR A 400 3.05 18.96 12.09
CA TYR A 400 2.47 17.86 11.32
C TYR A 400 1.65 16.88 12.18
N PHE A 401 1.82 16.91 13.50
CA PHE A 401 1.05 16.09 14.44
C PHE A 401 -0.22 16.81 14.87
N VAL A 402 -1.38 16.23 14.54
CA VAL A 402 -2.66 16.92 14.74
C VAL A 402 -3.45 16.24 15.84
N ALA A 403 -3.55 16.88 17.00
CA ALA A 403 -4.37 16.39 18.10
C ALA A 403 -5.87 16.52 17.77
N ARG A 404 -6.53 15.38 17.52
CA ARG A 404 -7.97 15.27 17.26
C ARG A 404 -8.58 14.15 18.12
N PRO A 405 -8.59 14.29 19.46
CA PRO A 405 -9.01 13.22 20.36
C PRO A 405 -10.36 12.59 19.94
N PRO A 406 -10.47 11.25 19.97
CA PRO A 406 -9.53 10.33 20.58
C PRO A 406 -8.32 9.93 19.71
N PHE A 407 -8.18 10.45 18.48
CA PHE A 407 -7.12 10.06 17.54
C PHE A 407 -6.13 11.19 17.23
N PHE A 408 -4.97 10.82 16.71
CA PHE A 408 -3.85 11.77 16.50
C PHE A 408 -3.26 11.59 15.10
N PRO A 409 -4.04 11.88 14.04
CA PRO A 409 -3.53 11.78 12.67
C PRO A 409 -2.42 12.81 12.41
N ASN A 410 -1.74 12.66 11.28
CA ASN A 410 -0.75 13.61 10.83
C ASN A 410 -0.96 13.98 9.36
N SER A 411 -0.28 15.02 8.89
CA SER A 411 -0.34 15.43 7.48
C SER A 411 0.91 15.10 6.69
N LYS A 412 1.71 14.12 7.15
CA LYS A 412 2.87 13.66 6.40
C LYS A 412 2.42 12.81 5.22
N ASN A 413 2.95 13.09 4.04
CA ASN A 413 2.73 12.29 2.85
C ASN A 413 3.05 10.81 3.08
N LYS A 414 2.22 9.93 2.50
CA LYS A 414 2.46 8.48 2.49
C LYS A 414 2.99 8.08 1.13
N ILE A 415 4.26 7.71 1.06
CA ILE A 415 4.88 7.23 -0.17
C ILE A 415 4.36 5.81 -0.46
N LEU A 416 3.85 5.58 -1.67
CA LEU A 416 3.37 4.26 -2.13
C LEU A 416 4.39 3.56 -3.03
N MET A 417 5.31 4.30 -3.63
CA MET A 417 6.42 3.78 -4.43
C MET A 417 7.68 4.59 -4.16
N ARG A 418 8.71 3.93 -3.63
CA ARG A 418 10.05 4.50 -3.45
C ARG A 418 11.00 4.05 -4.54
N PHE A 419 12.01 4.87 -4.85
CA PHE A 419 13.06 4.47 -5.79
C PHE A 419 13.82 3.21 -5.34
N ALA A 420 14.02 3.00 -4.03
CA ALA A 420 14.59 1.75 -3.51
C ALA A 420 13.80 0.51 -3.92
N GLU A 421 12.47 0.60 -4.00
CA GLU A 421 11.63 -0.53 -4.42
C GLU A 421 11.90 -0.87 -5.90
N VAL A 422 12.07 0.13 -6.77
CA VAL A 422 12.44 -0.09 -8.19
C VAL A 422 13.77 -0.84 -8.31
N LEU A 423 14.77 -0.45 -7.53
CA LEU A 423 16.08 -1.13 -7.50
C LEU A 423 15.93 -2.59 -7.03
N LEU A 424 15.12 -2.83 -6.00
CA LEU A 424 14.87 -4.17 -5.45
C LEU A 424 14.07 -5.04 -6.42
N MET A 425 13.06 -4.50 -7.11
CA MET A 425 12.28 -5.23 -8.12
C MET A 425 13.15 -5.63 -9.31
N LYS A 426 14.02 -4.73 -9.78
CA LYS A 426 14.97 -5.02 -10.85
C LYS A 426 15.98 -6.09 -10.42
N ALA A 427 16.55 -5.96 -9.23
CA ALA A 427 17.46 -6.95 -8.66
C ALA A 427 16.79 -8.33 -8.53
N GLU A 428 15.54 -8.36 -8.07
CA GLU A 428 14.76 -9.59 -7.95
C GLU A 428 14.57 -10.27 -9.32
N ALA A 429 14.10 -9.53 -10.32
CA ALA A 429 13.91 -10.07 -11.68
C ALA A 429 15.23 -10.57 -12.29
N GLN A 430 16.34 -9.83 -12.11
CA GLN A 430 17.67 -10.27 -12.54
C GLN A 430 18.10 -11.56 -11.84
N ILE A 431 17.90 -11.68 -10.52
CA ILE A 431 18.23 -12.90 -9.78
C ILE A 431 17.40 -14.07 -10.30
N GLU A 432 16.09 -13.92 -10.49
CA GLU A 432 15.25 -15.01 -10.99
C GLU A 432 15.63 -15.46 -12.41
N MET A 433 16.17 -14.56 -13.23
CA MET A 433 16.72 -14.86 -14.56
C MET A 433 18.16 -15.41 -14.55
N GLY A 434 18.74 -15.69 -13.38
CA GLY A 434 20.12 -16.20 -13.25
C GLY A 434 21.21 -15.14 -13.48
N ARG A 435 20.84 -13.86 -13.38
CA ARG A 435 21.71 -12.68 -13.53
C ARG A 435 22.05 -12.05 -12.18
N GLN A 436 22.28 -12.85 -11.14
CA GLN A 436 22.57 -12.35 -9.78
C GLN A 436 23.80 -11.44 -9.68
N ALA A 437 24.74 -11.52 -10.64
CA ALA A 437 25.86 -10.58 -10.71
C ALA A 437 25.41 -9.15 -11.04
N ASP A 438 24.38 -8.99 -11.88
CA ASP A 438 23.83 -7.69 -12.25
C ASP A 438 22.97 -7.08 -11.14
N ALA A 439 22.38 -7.93 -10.29
CA ALA A 439 21.58 -7.52 -9.14
C ALA A 439 22.43 -7.02 -7.97
N LEU A 440 23.65 -7.53 -7.81
CA LEU A 440 24.57 -7.18 -6.73
C LEU A 440 24.78 -5.67 -6.55
N PRO A 441 25.12 -4.87 -7.58
CA PRO A 441 25.32 -3.43 -7.42
C PRO A 441 24.04 -2.70 -6.96
N LEU A 442 22.86 -3.16 -7.35
CA LEU A 442 21.59 -2.56 -6.93
C LEU A 442 21.34 -2.79 -5.43
N ILE A 443 21.56 -4.02 -4.95
CA ILE A 443 21.46 -4.38 -3.54
C ILE A 443 22.52 -3.62 -2.71
N ASN A 444 23.76 -3.58 -3.18
CA ASN A 444 24.84 -2.88 -2.49
C ASN A 444 24.64 -1.36 -2.46
N ALA A 445 23.98 -0.75 -3.44
CA ALA A 445 23.63 0.67 -3.40
C ALA A 445 22.70 1.00 -2.22
N ILE A 446 21.68 0.16 -1.98
CA ILE A 446 20.76 0.30 -0.85
C ILE A 446 21.50 0.10 0.47
N ARG A 447 22.33 -0.95 0.57
CA ARG A 447 23.14 -1.23 1.76
C ARG A 447 24.12 -0.10 2.06
N GLN A 448 24.76 0.47 1.05
CA GLN A 448 25.67 1.59 1.19
C GLN A 448 24.95 2.84 1.72
N ARG A 449 23.76 3.14 1.19
CA ARG A 449 22.91 4.22 1.70
C ARG A 449 22.52 3.97 3.15
N ALA A 450 22.08 2.75 3.49
CA ALA A 450 21.74 2.38 4.86
C ALA A 450 22.93 2.60 5.80
N ALA A 451 24.13 2.11 5.44
CA ALA A 451 25.35 2.30 6.22
C ALA A 451 25.68 3.79 6.49
N ASN A 452 25.36 4.68 5.55
CA ASN A 452 25.60 6.11 5.67
C ASN A 452 24.51 6.86 6.45
N SER A 453 23.34 6.25 6.64
CA SER A 453 22.18 6.84 7.31
C SER A 453 22.30 6.73 8.82
N THR A 454 23.33 7.35 9.41
CA THR A 454 23.53 7.35 10.88
C THR A 454 23.53 8.74 11.50
N GLY A 455 23.51 9.78 10.67
CA GLY A 455 23.68 11.17 11.11
C GLY A 455 22.65 11.62 12.15
N ARG A 456 21.42 11.09 12.06
CA ARG A 456 20.29 11.40 12.96
C ARG A 456 20.17 10.49 14.18
N LEU A 457 20.96 9.43 14.23
CA LEU A 457 20.84 8.36 15.22
C LEU A 457 21.81 8.57 16.39
N LYS A 458 21.86 9.81 16.86
CA LYS A 458 22.79 10.27 17.91
C LYS A 458 22.04 10.76 19.13
N LYS A 459 22.52 10.38 20.30
CA LYS A 459 22.06 10.88 21.59
C LYS A 459 22.48 12.34 21.79
N ALA A 460 21.96 12.96 22.85
CA ALA A 460 22.28 14.36 23.20
C ALA A 460 23.79 14.62 23.42
N ASP A 461 24.54 13.60 23.85
CA ASP A 461 26.00 13.67 24.06
C ASP A 461 26.83 13.45 22.77
N GLY A 462 26.15 13.23 21.64
CA GLY A 462 26.77 12.98 20.34
C GLY A 462 27.17 11.52 20.08
N SER A 463 27.04 10.63 21.06
CA SER A 463 27.23 9.19 20.88
C SER A 463 26.10 8.57 20.05
N TYR A 464 26.36 7.45 19.40
CA TYR A 464 25.32 6.71 18.65
C TYR A 464 24.37 5.98 19.60
N GLU A 465 23.11 5.82 19.17
CA GLU A 465 22.10 5.10 19.97
C GLU A 465 22.40 3.60 20.07
N ALA A 466 22.96 3.00 19.02
CA ALA A 466 23.29 1.58 18.94
C ALA A 466 24.63 1.34 18.21
N HIS A 467 25.11 0.09 18.20
CA HIS A 467 26.31 -0.32 17.47
C HIS A 467 26.03 -0.54 15.98
N TYR A 468 26.01 0.55 15.19
CA TYR A 468 25.70 0.48 13.77
C TYR A 468 26.81 -0.15 12.94
N LYS A 469 26.48 -1.21 12.18
CA LYS A 469 27.39 -1.84 11.23
C LYS A 469 26.64 -2.49 10.06
N VAL A 470 26.88 -1.96 8.87
CA VAL A 470 26.41 -2.53 7.60
C VAL A 470 27.60 -2.65 6.65
N GLY A 471 27.81 -3.85 6.13
CA GLY A 471 28.83 -4.16 5.13
C GLY A 471 28.23 -4.45 3.77
N LEU A 472 29.00 -4.24 2.71
CA LEU A 472 28.61 -4.63 1.36
C LEU A 472 28.87 -6.10 1.10
N TYR A 473 28.06 -6.72 0.25
CA TYR A 473 28.34 -8.06 -0.25
C TYR A 473 29.52 -8.01 -1.23
N VAL A 474 30.56 -8.78 -0.94
CA VAL A 474 31.76 -8.91 -1.78
C VAL A 474 31.96 -10.41 -2.08
N PRO A 475 31.51 -10.88 -3.27
CA PRO A 475 31.61 -12.28 -3.65
C PRO A 475 33.03 -12.83 -3.52
N GLY A 476 33.18 -14.00 -2.90
CA GLY A 476 34.47 -14.66 -2.69
C GLY A 476 35.30 -14.10 -1.54
N VAL A 477 34.84 -13.03 -0.88
CA VAL A 477 35.50 -12.44 0.30
C VAL A 477 34.69 -12.68 1.56
N ASN A 478 33.43 -12.21 1.58
CA ASN A 478 32.56 -12.32 2.75
C ASN A 478 31.24 -13.05 2.48
N VAL A 479 30.99 -13.46 1.22
CA VAL A 479 29.79 -14.18 0.82
C VAL A 479 30.05 -15.06 -0.41
N THR A 480 29.39 -16.21 -0.48
CA THR A 480 29.26 -16.98 -1.74
C THR A 480 28.06 -16.45 -2.51
N TRP A 481 28.26 -15.91 -3.70
CA TRP A 481 27.20 -15.21 -4.45
C TRP A 481 26.61 -16.05 -5.59
N ASP A 482 26.01 -17.18 -5.23
CA ASP A 482 25.16 -17.96 -6.15
C ASP A 482 23.72 -17.40 -6.18
N GLN A 483 22.89 -17.92 -7.08
CA GLN A 483 21.50 -17.46 -7.23
C GLN A 483 20.66 -17.68 -5.95
N ALA A 484 20.94 -18.74 -5.19
CA ALA A 484 20.17 -19.08 -3.99
C ALA A 484 20.48 -18.11 -2.84
N THR A 485 21.77 -17.84 -2.60
CA THR A 485 22.25 -16.84 -1.65
C THR A 485 21.80 -15.44 -2.06
N ALA A 486 21.92 -15.08 -3.33
CA ALA A 486 21.47 -13.78 -3.83
C ALA A 486 19.95 -13.59 -3.62
N ARG A 487 19.13 -14.63 -3.86
CA ARG A 487 17.70 -14.59 -3.57
C ARG A 487 17.40 -14.40 -2.08
N LYS A 488 18.08 -15.14 -1.19
CA LYS A 488 17.94 -14.95 0.26
C LYS A 488 18.34 -13.53 0.67
N ALA A 489 19.50 -13.06 0.20
CA ALA A 489 20.01 -11.72 0.48
C ALA A 489 19.06 -10.62 -0.01
N LEU A 490 18.51 -10.74 -1.23
CA LEU A 490 17.51 -9.81 -1.78
C LEU A 490 16.26 -9.79 -0.91
N ARG A 491 15.68 -10.96 -0.59
CA ARG A 491 14.46 -11.03 0.23
C ARG A 491 14.67 -10.45 1.63
N PHE A 492 15.86 -10.63 2.19
CA PHE A 492 16.22 -10.04 3.47
C PHE A 492 16.41 -8.52 3.35
N GLU A 493 17.09 -8.04 2.30
CA GLU A 493 17.27 -6.61 2.03
C GLU A 493 15.92 -5.91 1.81
N ARG A 494 14.98 -6.53 1.08
CA ARG A 494 13.60 -6.04 0.95
C ARG A 494 12.93 -5.88 2.31
N ARG A 495 13.09 -6.87 3.20
CA ARG A 495 12.51 -6.82 4.55
C ARG A 495 13.10 -5.67 5.38
N LEU A 496 14.42 -5.49 5.38
CA LEU A 496 15.07 -4.40 6.12
C LEU A 496 14.74 -3.02 5.54
N GLU A 497 14.67 -2.92 4.21
CA GLU A 497 14.44 -1.66 3.52
C GLU A 497 12.97 -1.22 3.60
N LEU A 498 12.01 -2.15 3.45
CA LEU A 498 10.59 -1.89 3.27
C LEU A 498 9.71 -2.33 4.48
N GLY A 499 10.28 -2.85 5.56
CA GLY A 499 9.48 -3.31 6.70
C GLY A 499 8.72 -2.17 7.39
N GLN A 500 7.50 -2.41 7.87
CA GLN A 500 6.56 -1.35 8.31
C GLN A 500 6.04 -0.44 7.16
N GLU A 501 6.24 -0.83 5.90
CA GLU A 501 5.63 -0.18 4.71
C GLU A 501 4.55 -1.06 4.04
N ASN A 502 4.00 -2.03 4.79
CA ASN A 502 2.76 -2.75 4.47
C ASN A 502 2.86 -3.70 3.26
N GLN A 503 4.05 -4.23 2.97
CA GLN A 503 4.28 -5.10 1.80
C GLN A 503 4.68 -6.54 2.16
N ARG A 504 5.11 -6.80 3.39
CA ARG A 504 5.79 -8.05 3.75
C ARG A 504 4.94 -9.28 3.47
N PHE A 505 3.68 -9.28 3.88
CA PHE A 505 2.77 -10.40 3.66
C PHE A 505 2.58 -10.70 2.16
N PHE A 506 2.40 -9.67 1.34
CA PHE A 506 2.19 -9.82 -0.11
C PHE A 506 3.42 -10.39 -0.81
N ASP A 507 4.62 -9.97 -0.41
CA ASP A 507 5.88 -10.56 -0.89
C ASP A 507 5.97 -12.05 -0.53
N LEU A 508 5.62 -12.45 0.69
CA LEU A 508 5.62 -13.85 1.12
C LEU A 508 4.64 -14.72 0.31
N VAL A 509 3.45 -14.19 0.01
CA VAL A 509 2.44 -14.87 -0.82
C VAL A 509 2.92 -14.99 -2.27
N ARG A 510 3.42 -13.90 -2.85
CA ARG A 510 3.95 -13.87 -4.22
C ARG A 510 5.12 -14.83 -4.41
N TRP A 511 5.99 -14.98 -3.41
CA TRP A 511 7.07 -15.96 -3.42
C TRP A 511 6.63 -17.40 -3.17
N GLY A 512 5.38 -17.62 -2.74
CA GLY A 512 4.86 -18.96 -2.44
C GLY A 512 5.39 -19.56 -1.14
N ILE A 513 5.92 -18.72 -0.23
CA ILE A 513 6.57 -19.16 1.02
C ILE A 513 5.83 -18.70 2.28
N ALA A 514 4.65 -18.07 2.15
CA ALA A 514 3.89 -17.54 3.29
C ALA A 514 3.63 -18.60 4.37
N ALA A 515 3.14 -19.80 3.99
CA ALA A 515 2.87 -20.87 4.95
C ALA A 515 4.12 -21.35 5.70
N GLU A 516 5.27 -21.46 5.00
CA GLU A 516 6.53 -21.89 5.61
C GLU A 516 7.05 -20.82 6.59
N THR A 517 7.15 -19.58 6.12
CA THR A 517 7.68 -18.46 6.90
C THR A 517 6.83 -18.18 8.13
N LEU A 518 5.51 -18.06 7.97
CA LEU A 518 4.61 -17.65 9.06
C LEU A 518 4.45 -18.75 10.10
N ASN A 519 4.36 -20.02 9.71
CA ASN A 519 4.30 -21.10 10.69
C ASN A 519 5.64 -21.26 11.44
N LYS A 520 6.79 -21.05 10.77
CA LYS A 520 8.10 -20.99 11.45
C LYS A 520 8.16 -19.81 12.44
N TYR A 521 7.63 -18.65 12.05
CA TYR A 521 7.51 -17.48 12.91
C TYR A 521 6.65 -17.79 14.14
N PHE A 522 5.43 -18.33 13.98
CA PHE A 522 4.53 -18.63 15.10
C PHE A 522 5.11 -19.65 16.09
N LEU A 523 5.88 -20.64 15.61
CA LEU A 523 6.54 -21.62 16.49
C LEU A 523 7.47 -20.95 17.50
N VAL A 524 8.20 -19.91 17.09
CA VAL A 524 9.11 -19.16 17.94
C VAL A 524 8.38 -18.05 18.69
N GLU A 525 7.56 -17.27 18.00
CA GLU A 525 7.04 -16.02 18.55
C GLU A 525 5.99 -16.25 19.64
N LYS A 526 5.26 -17.37 19.62
CA LYS A 526 4.33 -17.72 20.70
C LYS A 526 5.00 -17.90 22.07
N THR A 527 6.30 -18.18 22.11
CA THR A 527 7.06 -18.23 23.38
C THR A 527 7.37 -16.83 23.93
N ARG A 528 7.27 -15.80 23.09
CA ARG A 528 7.46 -14.38 23.44
C ARG A 528 6.12 -13.66 23.66
N ARG A 529 5.07 -14.11 22.97
CA ARG A 529 3.74 -13.48 22.93
C ARG A 529 2.65 -14.55 22.98
N SER A 530 2.01 -14.70 24.14
CA SER A 530 1.05 -15.79 24.39
C SER A 530 -0.24 -15.71 23.54
N PHE A 531 -0.61 -14.52 23.05
CA PHE A 531 -1.78 -14.36 22.18
C PHE A 531 -1.64 -15.11 20.84
N LEU A 532 -0.41 -15.46 20.44
CA LEU A 532 -0.10 -16.24 19.24
C LEU A 532 -0.20 -17.76 19.46
N ASN A 533 -0.62 -18.24 20.64
CA ASN A 533 -0.68 -19.69 20.93
C ASN A 533 -1.59 -20.48 19.99
N SER A 534 -2.65 -19.85 19.47
CA SER A 534 -3.57 -20.44 18.49
C SER A 534 -3.21 -20.10 17.04
N ALA A 535 -2.13 -19.35 16.81
CA ALA A 535 -1.81 -18.84 15.48
C ALA A 535 -1.36 -19.98 14.56
N ASN A 536 -1.97 -20.06 13.37
CA ASN A 536 -1.67 -21.10 12.39
C ASN A 536 -2.06 -20.70 10.98
N PHE A 537 -1.08 -20.59 10.09
CA PHE A 537 -1.32 -20.34 8.67
C PHE A 537 -1.69 -21.64 7.94
N THR A 538 -2.87 -21.68 7.34
CA THR A 538 -3.33 -22.79 6.51
C THR A 538 -3.05 -22.48 5.04
N LYS A 539 -2.14 -23.26 4.44
CA LYS A 539 -1.80 -23.16 3.02
C LYS A 539 -3.03 -23.39 2.13
N ASN A 540 -3.07 -22.73 0.98
CA ASN A 540 -4.15 -22.78 -0.01
C ASN A 540 -5.49 -22.28 0.58
N LYS A 541 -5.44 -21.29 1.46
CA LYS A 541 -6.59 -20.63 2.05
C LYS A 541 -6.20 -19.21 2.42
N HIS A 542 -5.26 -19.07 3.35
CA HIS A 542 -4.94 -17.80 4.01
C HIS A 542 -4.06 -16.85 3.19
N GLU A 543 -3.63 -17.24 1.98
CA GLU A 543 -2.89 -16.40 1.06
C GLU A 543 -3.69 -15.16 0.64
N TYR A 544 -5.02 -15.29 0.53
CA TYR A 544 -5.92 -14.21 0.13
C TYR A 544 -7.08 -14.08 1.10
N LEU A 545 -7.63 -12.87 1.22
CA LEU A 545 -8.85 -12.65 1.99
C LEU A 545 -10.04 -13.36 1.34
N PRO A 546 -11.03 -13.82 2.13
CA PRO A 546 -12.28 -14.28 1.55
C PRO A 546 -12.98 -13.13 0.80
N ILE A 547 -13.69 -13.46 -0.27
CA ILE A 547 -14.65 -12.53 -0.88
C ILE A 547 -15.71 -12.20 0.18
N PRO A 548 -15.98 -10.91 0.47
CA PRO A 548 -16.86 -10.55 1.56
C PRO A 548 -18.26 -11.14 1.37
N GLN A 549 -18.85 -11.65 2.44
CA GLN A 549 -20.15 -12.34 2.40
C GLN A 549 -21.27 -11.46 1.85
N ASN A 550 -21.25 -10.17 2.20
CA ASN A 550 -22.20 -9.19 1.65
C ASN A 550 -22.11 -9.09 0.13
N GLN A 551 -20.89 -9.07 -0.43
CA GLN A 551 -20.67 -8.98 -1.87
C GLN A 551 -21.13 -10.25 -2.59
N LEU A 552 -20.90 -11.43 -2.01
CA LEU A 552 -21.45 -12.69 -2.52
C LEU A 552 -22.99 -12.64 -2.59
N ASN A 553 -23.63 -12.16 -1.52
CA ASN A 553 -25.08 -12.03 -1.44
C ASN A 553 -25.62 -11.03 -2.49
N PHE A 554 -24.99 -9.86 -2.63
CA PHE A 554 -25.39 -8.83 -3.60
C PHE A 554 -25.21 -9.28 -5.05
N SER A 555 -24.19 -10.11 -5.33
CA SER A 555 -23.93 -10.65 -6.66
C SER A 555 -24.93 -11.72 -7.12
N ARG A 556 -25.81 -12.21 -6.22
CA ARG A 556 -26.82 -13.25 -6.54
C ARG A 556 -26.23 -14.50 -7.22
N GLY A 557 -25.05 -14.93 -6.77
CA GLY A 557 -24.37 -16.14 -7.27
C GLY A 557 -23.40 -15.93 -8.44
N VAL A 558 -23.27 -14.69 -8.92
CA VAL A 558 -22.31 -14.29 -9.97
C VAL A 558 -20.87 -14.31 -9.46
N TYR A 559 -20.63 -13.91 -8.21
CA TYR A 559 -19.32 -14.03 -7.58
C TYR A 559 -19.10 -15.42 -7.00
N LYS A 560 -17.86 -15.89 -7.07
CA LYS A 560 -17.40 -17.13 -6.45
C LYS A 560 -16.43 -16.81 -5.32
N GLN A 561 -16.54 -17.58 -4.25
CA GLN A 561 -15.62 -17.50 -3.12
C GLN A 561 -14.21 -17.96 -3.54
N ASN A 562 -13.20 -17.48 -2.83
CA ASN A 562 -11.86 -18.05 -2.82
C ASN A 562 -11.89 -19.48 -2.26
N ILE A 563 -10.91 -20.31 -2.61
CA ILE A 563 -10.92 -21.71 -2.17
C ILE A 563 -10.85 -21.81 -0.64
N ASN A 564 -11.45 -22.87 -0.09
CA ASN A 564 -11.37 -23.22 1.34
C ASN A 564 -11.96 -22.19 2.34
N TYR A 565 -12.88 -21.34 1.87
CA TYR A 565 -13.67 -20.40 2.67
C TYR A 565 -15.18 -20.68 2.63
#